data_AF-A0A225WGF7-F1
#
_entry.id   AF-A0A225WGF7-F1
#
_cell.length_a   1.000
_cell.length_b   1.000
_cell.length_c   1.000
_cell.angle_alpha   90.00
_cell.angle_beta   90.00
_cell.angle_gamma   90.00
#
_symmetry.space_group_name_H-M   'P 1'
#
loop_
_entity.id
_entity.type
_entity.pdbx_description
1 polymer ?
#
loop_
_entity_poly.entity_id
_entity_poly.type
_entity_poly.pdbx_seq_one_letter_code
_entity_poly.pdbx_strand_id
1 'polypeptide(L)'
;MTRLSGAGRMTEHLELEERLSDWVVARNSKGIRVMDSYIRLQTKTIYRSLYDDDPEGFRASSGWLDIYKRRKILAFRRQTTLRSLSDEATSICRGVIQRAQHLIEKHHIKSCNVSNVSKGRDTLAQSQHLR
;
A
#
# COMPACT_ATOMS: atom_id res chain seq x y z
N MET A 1 -41.06 23.31 -11.21
CA MET A 1 -40.56 21.96 -11.55
C MET A 1 -39.31 21.72 -10.70
N THR A 2 -39.49 21.12 -9.53
CA THR A 2 -38.46 21.04 -8.48
C THR A 2 -37.58 19.81 -8.71
N ARG A 3 -36.27 19.99 -8.92
CA ARG A 3 -35.31 18.89 -9.00
C ARG A 3 -35.10 18.37 -7.58
N LEU A 4 -35.43 17.09 -7.35
CA LEU A 4 -35.11 16.39 -6.10
C LEU A 4 -33.58 16.31 -5.95
N SER A 5 -33.00 17.25 -5.18
CA SER A 5 -31.66 17.09 -4.63
C SER A 5 -31.73 16.01 -3.55
N GLY A 6 -31.15 14.83 -3.80
CA GLY A 6 -31.11 13.76 -2.80
C GLY A 6 -30.95 12.35 -3.34
N ALA A 7 -31.19 12.11 -4.64
CA ALA A 7 -30.90 10.81 -5.24
C ALA A 7 -29.40 10.68 -5.54
N GLY A 8 -28.58 10.53 -4.48
CA GLY A 8 -27.22 10.07 -4.64
C GLY A 8 -27.22 8.78 -5.47
N ARG A 9 -26.27 8.64 -6.40
CA ARG A 9 -26.16 7.46 -7.28
C ARG A 9 -26.20 6.18 -6.43
N MET A 10 -27.34 5.50 -6.44
CA MET A 10 -27.53 4.23 -5.75
C MET A 10 -26.50 3.26 -6.32
N THR A 11 -25.70 2.65 -5.44
CA THR A 11 -24.59 1.81 -5.89
C THR A 11 -25.18 0.44 -6.20
N GLU A 12 -24.95 -0.07 -7.42
CA GLU A 12 -25.55 -1.32 -7.90
C GLU A 12 -25.20 -2.55 -7.04
N HIS A 13 -24.18 -2.45 -6.18
CA HIS A 13 -23.72 -3.53 -5.31
C HIS A 13 -23.48 -3.07 -3.86
N LEU A 14 -24.51 -2.53 -3.18
CA LEU A 14 -24.38 -2.09 -1.78
C LEU A 14 -23.95 -3.22 -0.84
N GLU A 15 -24.58 -4.40 -0.94
CA GLU A 15 -24.26 -5.57 -0.11
C GLU A 15 -22.81 -6.04 -0.30
N LEU A 16 -22.32 -6.02 -1.55
CA LEU A 16 -20.92 -6.29 -1.87
C LEU A 16 -19.98 -5.32 -1.15
N GLU A 17 -20.28 -4.02 -1.18
CA GLU A 17 -19.48 -2.99 -0.55
C GLU A 17 -19.49 -3.08 0.98
N GLU A 18 -20.60 -3.48 1.59
CA GLU A 18 -20.70 -3.69 3.03
C GLU A 18 -19.86 -4.87 3.50
N ARG A 19 -20.04 -6.05 2.88
CA ARG A 19 -19.22 -7.23 3.21
C ARG A 19 -17.72 -6.98 3.00
N LEU A 20 -17.37 -6.22 1.97
CA LEU A 20 -16.00 -5.81 1.71
C LEU A 20 -15.47 -4.85 2.79
N SER A 21 -16.31 -3.92 3.26
CA SER A 21 -15.94 -2.97 4.31
C SER A 21 -15.66 -3.70 5.63
N ASP A 22 -16.52 -4.63 6.03
CA ASP A 22 -16.34 -5.43 7.24
C ASP A 22 -15.05 -6.25 7.18
N TRP A 23 -14.77 -6.85 6.03
CA TRP A 23 -13.52 -7.58 5.82
C TRP A 23 -12.28 -6.67 5.93
N VAL A 24 -12.33 -5.46 5.38
CA VAL A 24 -11.23 -4.48 5.51
C VAL A 24 -11.04 -4.05 6.97
N VAL A 25 -12.13 -3.77 7.70
CA VAL A 25 -12.09 -3.40 9.12
C VAL A 25 -11.48 -4.53 9.96
N ALA A 26 -11.88 -5.78 9.73
CA ALA A 26 -11.35 -6.95 10.42
C ALA A 26 -9.85 -7.21 10.17
N ARG A 27 -9.31 -6.75 9.02
CA ARG A 27 -7.87 -6.81 8.73
C ARG A 27 -7.12 -5.65 9.38
N ASN A 28 -7.70 -4.45 9.32
CA ASN A 28 -7.14 -3.27 9.95
C ASN A 28 -7.06 -3.42 11.48
N SER A 29 -8.04 -4.04 12.12
CA SER A 29 -8.02 -4.32 13.57
C SER A 29 -6.90 -5.28 13.99
N LYS A 30 -6.40 -6.10 13.05
CA LYS A 30 -5.24 -6.99 13.23
C LYS A 30 -3.91 -6.31 12.84
N GLY A 31 -3.93 -5.01 12.55
CA GLY A 31 -2.75 -4.27 12.08
C GLY A 31 -2.30 -4.69 10.67
N ILE A 32 -3.11 -5.46 9.93
CA ILE A 32 -2.76 -5.92 8.59
C ILE A 32 -3.17 -4.85 7.59
N ARG A 33 -2.17 -4.27 6.92
CA ARG A 33 -2.41 -3.38 5.79
C ARG A 33 -2.97 -4.19 4.62
N VAL A 34 -4.20 -3.88 4.23
CA VAL A 34 -4.79 -4.37 2.98
C VAL A 34 -4.15 -3.59 1.82
N MET A 35 -3.89 -4.23 0.67
CA MET A 35 -3.46 -3.53 -0.55
C MET A 35 -4.61 -3.43 -1.56
N ASP A 36 -4.52 -2.50 -2.51
CA ASP A 36 -5.52 -2.31 -3.56
C ASP A 36 -5.73 -3.56 -4.43
N SER A 37 -4.66 -4.32 -4.68
CA SER A 37 -4.75 -5.63 -5.33
C SER A 37 -5.59 -6.62 -4.53
N TYR A 38 -5.42 -6.65 -3.21
CA TYR A 38 -6.19 -7.49 -2.30
C TYR A 38 -7.65 -7.06 -2.18
N ILE A 39 -7.93 -5.75 -2.15
CA ILE A 39 -9.32 -5.27 -2.18
C ILE A 39 -10.00 -5.78 -3.44
N ARG A 40 -9.40 -5.53 -4.62
CA ARG A 40 -9.99 -5.97 -5.90
C ARG A 40 -10.20 -7.47 -5.97
N LEU A 41 -9.24 -8.26 -5.47
CA LEU A 41 -9.37 -9.72 -5.40
C LEU A 41 -10.53 -10.13 -4.50
N GLN A 42 -10.58 -9.59 -3.28
CA GLN A 42 -11.63 -9.91 -2.31
C GLN A 42 -13.00 -9.48 -2.81
N THR A 43 -13.11 -8.33 -3.48
CA THR A 43 -14.36 -7.88 -4.10
C THR A 43 -14.86 -8.89 -5.12
N LYS A 44 -13.99 -9.41 -6.00
CA LYS A 44 -14.37 -10.46 -6.96
C LYS A 44 -14.80 -11.75 -6.28
N THR A 45 -14.12 -12.14 -5.19
CA THR A 45 -14.50 -13.31 -4.40
C THR A 45 -15.89 -13.15 -3.78
N ILE A 46 -16.18 -12.00 -3.16
CA ILE A 46 -17.51 -11.72 -2.57
C ILE A 46 -18.56 -11.63 -3.68
N TYR A 47 -18.25 -11.00 -4.82
CA TYR A 47 -19.17 -10.88 -5.95
C TYR A 47 -19.58 -12.25 -6.49
N ARG A 48 -18.61 -13.14 -6.74
CA ARG A 48 -18.87 -14.50 -7.21
C ARG A 48 -19.72 -15.29 -6.21
N SER A 49 -19.54 -15.04 -4.91
CA SER A 49 -20.36 -15.66 -3.86
C SER A 49 -21.79 -15.12 -3.78
N LEU A 50 -22.06 -13.93 -4.31
CA LEU A 50 -23.36 -13.26 -4.21
C LEU A 50 -24.21 -13.45 -5.47
N TYR A 51 -23.58 -13.47 -6.64
CA TYR A 51 -24.28 -13.31 -7.93
C TYR A 51 -24.06 -14.45 -8.92
N ASP A 52 -23.49 -15.59 -8.49
CA ASP A 52 -23.27 -16.84 -9.25
C ASP A 52 -22.94 -16.68 -10.76
N ASP A 53 -21.67 -16.88 -11.11
CA ASP A 53 -21.12 -16.92 -12.49
C ASP A 53 -21.76 -15.97 -13.52
N ASP A 54 -21.96 -14.71 -13.11
CA ASP A 54 -22.35 -13.60 -13.98
C ASP A 54 -21.36 -13.49 -15.17
N PRO A 55 -21.84 -13.63 -16.43
CA PRO A 55 -21.00 -13.70 -17.62
C PRO A 55 -20.27 -12.37 -17.92
N GLU A 56 -20.81 -11.24 -17.47
CA GLU A 56 -20.15 -9.94 -17.64
C GLU A 56 -19.00 -9.78 -16.62
N GLY A 57 -19.19 -10.36 -15.43
CA GLY A 57 -18.23 -10.42 -14.34
C GLY A 57 -17.91 -9.06 -13.73
N PHE A 58 -17.88 -8.99 -12.39
CA PHE A 58 -17.48 -7.76 -11.72
C PHE A 58 -16.00 -7.43 -11.93
N ARG A 59 -15.73 -6.38 -12.71
CA ARG A 59 -14.36 -6.01 -13.09
C ARG A 59 -13.49 -5.51 -11.93
N ALA A 60 -14.08 -4.99 -10.85
CA ALA A 60 -13.35 -4.33 -9.76
C ALA A 60 -12.28 -3.35 -10.28
N SER A 61 -12.69 -2.45 -11.19
CA SER A 61 -11.78 -1.51 -11.85
C SER A 61 -11.13 -0.54 -10.86
N SER A 62 -10.02 0.09 -11.26
CA SER A 62 -9.39 1.16 -10.47
C SER A 62 -10.37 2.30 -10.17
N GLY A 63 -11.12 2.75 -11.18
CA GLY A 63 -12.12 3.79 -11.01
C GLY A 63 -13.24 3.42 -10.04
N TRP A 64 -13.72 2.16 -10.07
CA TRP A 64 -14.68 1.68 -9.07
C TRP A 64 -14.07 1.69 -7.67
N LEU A 65 -12.84 1.18 -7.52
CA LEU A 65 -12.14 1.13 -6.24
C LEU A 65 -11.94 2.53 -5.64
N ASP A 66 -11.61 3.52 -6.47
CA ASP A 66 -11.43 4.91 -6.04
C ASP A 66 -12.74 5.56 -5.59
N ILE A 67 -13.86 5.21 -6.23
CA ILE A 67 -15.19 5.66 -5.80
C ILE A 67 -15.58 4.95 -4.49
N TYR A 68 -15.39 3.63 -4.39
CA TYR A 68 -15.65 2.84 -3.19
C TYR A 68 -14.91 3.40 -1.97
N LYS A 69 -13.60 3.67 -2.10
CA LYS A 69 -12.77 4.25 -1.03
C LYS A 69 -13.26 5.63 -0.59
N ARG A 70 -13.66 6.49 -1.54
CA ARG A 70 -14.21 7.80 -1.23
C ARG A 70 -15.54 7.70 -0.49
N ARG A 71 -16.42 6.78 -0.89
CA ARG A 71 -17.74 6.56 -0.25
C ARG A 71 -17.62 6.05 1.18
N LYS A 72 -16.78 5.04 1.42
CA LYS A 72 -16.71 4.37 2.72
C LYS A 72 -15.80 5.10 3.73
N ILE A 73 -15.21 6.26 3.37
CA ILE A 73 -14.23 7.03 4.17
C ILE A 73 -13.21 6.09 4.81
N LEU A 74 -12.81 5.05 4.09
CA LEU A 74 -11.79 4.13 4.56
C LEU A 74 -10.49 4.89 4.41
N ALA A 75 -10.01 5.45 5.53
CA ALA A 75 -8.67 5.96 5.64
C ALA A 75 -7.73 4.77 5.41
N PHE A 76 -7.44 4.51 4.13
CA PHE A 76 -6.49 3.51 3.68
C PHE A 76 -5.12 4.09 3.96
N ARG A 77 -4.80 4.18 5.26
CA ARG A 77 -3.64 4.86 5.77
C ARG A 77 -2.47 4.15 5.16
N ARG A 78 -1.75 4.85 4.28
CA ARG A 78 -0.37 4.48 3.97
C ARG A 78 0.32 4.54 5.32
N GLN A 79 0.57 3.38 5.93
CA GLN A 79 1.61 3.32 6.93
C GLN A 79 2.86 3.81 6.22
N THR A 80 3.25 5.05 6.50
CA THR A 80 4.65 5.33 6.66
C THR A 80 5.11 4.29 7.66
N THR A 81 6.02 3.42 7.25
CA THR A 81 6.72 2.51 8.16
C THR A 81 7.53 3.36 9.13
N LEU A 82 6.85 3.99 10.07
CA LEU A 82 7.35 4.25 11.39
C LEU A 82 7.32 2.87 12.04
N ARG A 83 8.24 1.99 11.60
CA ARG A 83 8.73 0.97 12.52
C ARG A 83 9.19 1.81 13.70
N SER A 84 8.56 1.63 14.85
CA SER A 84 9.10 2.20 16.08
C SER A 84 10.53 1.69 16.14
N LEU A 85 11.47 2.60 15.95
CA LEU A 85 12.86 2.29 16.21
C LEU A 85 12.94 1.94 17.71
N SER A 86 13.76 0.97 18.10
CA SER A 86 13.91 0.68 19.53
C SER A 86 14.44 1.91 20.26
N ASP A 87 14.23 2.00 21.56
CA ASP A 87 14.66 3.15 22.36
C ASP A 87 16.18 3.40 22.24
N GLU A 88 16.95 2.36 21.96
CA GLU A 88 18.40 2.39 21.70
C GLU A 88 18.76 2.94 20.32
N ALA A 89 17.85 2.92 19.36
CA ALA A 89 18.14 3.31 17.98
C ALA A 89 18.59 4.76 17.87
N THR A 90 18.05 5.66 18.70
CA THR A 90 18.52 7.05 18.76
C THR A 90 19.99 7.13 19.17
N SER A 91 20.40 6.33 20.16
CA SER A 91 21.78 6.25 20.62
C SER A 91 22.70 5.67 19.53
N ILE A 92 22.26 4.59 18.88
CA ILE A 92 22.99 3.94 17.79
C ILE A 92 23.18 4.91 16.60
N CYS A 93 22.10 5.55 16.16
CA CYS A 93 22.14 6.53 15.07
C CYS A 93 23.08 7.69 15.42
N ARG A 94 23.01 8.21 16.64
CA ARG A 94 23.89 9.30 17.11
C ARG A 94 25.36 8.87 17.06
N GLY A 95 25.69 7.67 17.56
CA GLY A 95 27.06 7.15 17.53
C GLY A 95 27.59 6.92 16.11
N VAL A 96 26.74 6.46 15.18
CA VAL A 96 27.11 6.33 13.76
C VAL A 96 27.40 7.69 13.13
N ILE A 97 26.53 8.69 13.36
CA ILE A 97 26.70 10.05 12.84
C ILE A 97 28.00 10.68 13.37
N GLN A 98 28.26 10.56 14.67
CA GLN A 98 29.47 11.10 15.29
C GLN A 98 30.75 10.46 14.73
N ARG A 99 30.76 9.13 14.56
CA ARG A 99 31.91 8.44 13.95
C ARG A 99 32.12 8.87 12.50
N ALA A 100 31.05 9.05 11.74
CA ALA A 100 31.13 9.53 10.36
C ALA A 100 31.69 10.96 10.29
N GLN A 101 31.20 11.86 11.15
CA GLN A 101 31.70 13.24 11.25
C GLN A 101 33.19 13.27 11.62
N HIS A 102 33.60 12.47 12.60
CA HIS A 102 35.01 12.35 12.99
C HIS A 102 35.89 11.88 11.83
N LEU A 103 35.45 10.89 11.04
CA LEU A 103 36.19 10.41 9.87
C LEU A 103 36.27 11.46 8.76
N ILE A 104 35.19 12.21 8.53
CA ILE A 104 35.16 13.30 7.56
C ILE A 104 36.17 14.39 7.93
N GLU A 105 36.19 14.78 9.21
CA GLU A 105 37.12 15.79 9.73
C GLU A 105 38.57 15.29 9.69
N LYS A 106 38.83 14.09 10.21
CA LYS A 106 40.16 13.49 10.29
C LYS A 106 40.82 13.29 8.93
N HIS A 107 40.03 12.89 7.92
CA HIS A 107 40.54 12.58 6.59
C HIS A 107 40.23 13.67 5.56
N HIS A 108 39.75 14.83 6.00
CA HIS A 108 39.33 15.96 5.14
C HIS A 108 38.48 15.51 3.94
N ILE A 109 37.53 14.61 4.18
CA ILE A 109 36.69 14.01 3.15
C ILE A 109 35.76 15.10 2.61
N LYS A 110 35.98 15.52 1.36
CA LYS A 110 35.06 16.44 0.67
C LYS A 110 33.80 15.69 0.26
N SER A 111 32.66 16.36 0.37
CA SER A 111 31.34 15.81 0.00
C SER A 111 31.28 15.25 -1.43
N CYS A 112 32.10 15.77 -2.35
CA CYS A 112 32.21 15.30 -3.73
C CYS A 112 32.90 13.94 -3.92
N ASN A 113 33.52 13.39 -2.87
CA ASN A 113 34.27 12.13 -2.93
C ASN A 113 33.53 10.95 -2.28
N VAL A 114 32.29 11.15 -1.83
CA VAL A 114 31.48 10.13 -1.16
C VAL A 114 30.63 9.38 -2.18
N SER A 115 31.07 8.18 -2.58
CA SER A 115 30.29 7.30 -3.46
C SER A 115 29.28 6.48 -2.66
N ASN A 116 27.99 6.60 -2.97
CA ASN A 116 26.96 5.76 -2.37
C ASN A 116 26.97 4.37 -3.04
N VAL A 117 27.63 3.40 -2.41
CA VAL A 117 27.59 1.99 -2.85
C VAL A 117 26.43 1.29 -2.15
N SER A 118 25.24 1.38 -2.73
CA SER A 118 24.12 0.52 -2.34
C SER A 118 24.30 -0.85 -2.99
N LYS A 119 24.63 -1.89 -2.23
CA LYS A 119 24.51 -3.27 -2.73
C LYS A 119 23.02 -3.60 -2.86
N GLY A 120 22.46 -3.33 -4.04
CA GLY A 120 21.21 -3.92 -4.46
C GLY A 120 21.32 -5.44 -4.39
N ARG A 121 20.24 -6.11 -4.00
CA ARG A 121 20.14 -7.57 -4.04
C ARG A 121 20.33 -8.06 -5.47
N ASP A 122 21.54 -8.53 -5.78
CA ASP A 122 21.78 -9.39 -6.93
C ASP A 122 21.19 -10.77 -6.61
N THR A 123 20.04 -11.08 -7.20
CA THR A 123 19.54 -12.46 -7.29
C THR A 123 18.88 -12.70 -8.65
N LEU A 124 19.51 -13.62 -9.39
CA LEU A 124 19.08 -14.45 -10.51
C LEU A 124 19.18 -13.93 -11.97
N ALA A 125 20.34 -14.27 -12.54
CA ALA A 125 20.51 -15.28 -13.60
C ALA A 125 20.25 -14.87 -15.05
N GLN A 126 21.38 -14.72 -15.76
CA GLN A 126 21.52 -15.02 -17.18
C GLN A 126 20.96 -16.41 -17.51
N SER A 127 20.14 -16.50 -18.57
CA SER A 127 20.30 -17.44 -19.68
C SER A 127 19.11 -17.32 -20.63
N GLN A 128 19.33 -16.77 -21.82
CA GLN A 128 19.23 -17.51 -23.09
C GLN A 128 19.39 -16.52 -24.26
N HIS A 129 20.57 -16.57 -24.85
CA HIS A 129 20.79 -16.20 -26.24
C HIS A 129 21.01 -17.53 -26.97
N LEU A 130 20.21 -17.82 -28.01
CA LEU A 130 20.50 -18.64 -29.21
C LEU A 130 19.20 -19.15 -29.84
N ARG A 131 18.58 -18.33 -30.70
CA ARG A 131 18.39 -18.56 -32.15
C ARG A 131 17.48 -17.49 -32.73
#